data_AF-A0A2N1JPY1-F1
#
_entry.id   AF-A0A2N1JPY1-F1
#
_cell.length_a   1.000
_cell.length_b   1.000
_cell.length_c   1.000
_cell.angle_alpha   90.00
_cell.angle_beta   90.00
_cell.angle_gamma   90.00
#
_symmetry.space_group_name_H-M   'P 1'
#
loop_
_entity.id
_entity.type
_entity.pdbx_description
1 polymer ?
#
loop_
_entity_poly.entity_id
_entity_poly.type
_entity_poly.pdbx_seq_one_letter_code
_entity_poly.pdbx_strand_id
1 'polypeptide(L)'
;MWASDSRAQGRAYIDALEQAGFAKDSMQVTADRSTVGNAAESLQFSVAWDDTQCLVGQVGPSTGEPVTAVLPRLADGACLVGGTQPIDW
;
A
#
# COMPACT_ATOMS: atom_id res chain seq x y z
N MET A 1 -9.97 0.15 8.80
CA MET A 1 -8.81 1.07 8.73
C MET A 1 -9.19 2.50 8.30
N TRP A 2 -9.81 2.71 7.13
CA TRP A 2 -9.98 4.06 6.55
C TRP A 2 -10.78 5.06 7.41
N ALA A 3 -11.81 4.59 8.10
CA ALA A 3 -12.64 5.42 8.97
C ALA A 3 -11.99 5.76 10.33
N SER A 4 -10.73 5.37 10.56
CA SER A 4 -10.03 5.52 11.84
C SER A 4 -8.86 6.51 11.77
N ASP A 5 -8.26 6.80 12.92
CA ASP A 5 -7.08 7.67 13.01
C ASP A 5 -5.83 7.06 12.38
N SER A 6 -5.83 5.74 12.11
CA SER A 6 -4.74 5.06 11.43
C SER A 6 -4.79 5.16 9.90
N ARG A 7 -5.74 5.91 9.33
CA ARG A 7 -5.95 5.99 7.87
C ARG A 7 -4.74 6.50 7.07
N ALA A 8 -3.83 7.22 7.72
CA ALA A 8 -2.60 7.73 7.11
C ALA A 8 -1.39 6.80 7.34
N GLN A 9 -1.57 5.68 8.05
CA GLN A 9 -0.49 4.75 8.39
C GLN A 9 -0.51 3.57 7.42
N GLY A 10 0.59 3.36 6.68
CA GLY A 10 0.70 2.27 5.72
C GLY A 10 0.45 0.90 6.36
N ARG A 11 0.93 0.71 7.59
CA ARG A 11 0.72 -0.49 8.40
C ARG A 11 -0.75 -0.91 8.50
N ALA A 12 -1.67 0.05 8.67
CA ALA A 12 -3.08 -0.29 8.86
C ALA A 12 -3.72 -0.93 7.63
N TYR A 13 -3.16 -0.71 6.43
CA TYR A 13 -3.62 -1.35 5.19
C TYR A 13 -2.99 -2.72 5.00
N ILE A 14 -1.70 -2.85 5.31
CA ILE A 14 -1.00 -4.13 5.29
C ILE A 14 -1.62 -5.11 6.32
N ASP A 15 -1.90 -4.66 7.55
CA ASP A 15 -2.59 -5.46 8.57
C ASP A 15 -3.97 -5.93 8.09
N ALA A 16 -4.69 -5.07 7.35
CA ALA A 16 -6.00 -5.41 6.83
C ALA A 16 -5.94 -6.44 5.68
N LEU A 17 -4.90 -6.37 4.84
CA LEU A 17 -4.66 -7.36 3.79
C LEU A 17 -4.22 -8.70 4.39
N GLU A 18 -3.39 -8.68 5.44
CA GLU A 18 -3.01 -9.88 6.19
C GLU A 18 -4.23 -10.55 6.84
N GLN A 19 -5.10 -9.76 7.48
CA GLN A 19 -6.38 -10.24 8.01
C GLN A 19 -7.32 -10.79 6.94
N ALA A 20 -7.23 -10.29 5.71
CA ALA A 20 -7.97 -10.82 4.56
C ALA A 20 -7.35 -12.12 3.98
N GLY A 21 -6.17 -12.54 4.47
CA GLY A 21 -5.53 -13.81 4.12
C GLY A 21 -4.38 -13.70 3.12
N PHE A 22 -3.94 -12.49 2.77
CA PHE A 22 -2.79 -12.30 1.89
C PHE A 22 -1.47 -12.40 2.69
N ALA A 23 -0.43 -12.94 2.06
CA ALA A 23 0.89 -13.06 2.68
C ALA A 23 1.68 -11.75 2.57
N LYS A 24 2.39 -11.33 3.62
CA LYS A 24 3.12 -10.06 3.67
C LYS A 24 4.19 -9.90 2.58
N ASP A 25 4.80 -11.00 2.15
CA ASP A 25 5.77 -11.04 1.05
C ASP A 25 5.18 -10.69 -0.33
N SER A 26 3.86 -10.84 -0.47
CA SER A 26 3.11 -10.43 -1.66
C SER A 26 2.68 -8.96 -1.64
N MET A 27 2.97 -8.22 -0.57
CA MET A 27 2.51 -6.85 -0.35
C MET A 27 3.61 -5.82 -0.50
N GLN A 28 3.22 -4.60 -0.86
CA GLN A 28 4.10 -3.44 -0.90
C GLN A 28 3.39 -2.22 -0.34
N VAL A 29 4.17 -1.31 0.26
CA VAL A 29 3.65 -0.05 0.79
C VAL A 29 4.70 1.05 0.68
N THR A 30 4.29 2.26 0.30
CA THR A 30 5.17 3.43 0.30
C THR A 30 5.37 3.96 1.71
N ALA A 31 6.40 4.78 1.93
CA ALA A 31 6.59 5.45 3.21
C ALA A 31 5.38 6.34 3.55
N ASP A 32 4.97 6.32 4.82
CA ASP A 32 3.92 7.21 5.35
C ASP A 32 4.47 8.55 5.86
N ARG A 33 5.79 8.74 5.76
CA ARG A 33 6.47 10.00 6.05
C ARG A 33 7.49 10.36 4.97
N SER A 34 7.67 11.66 4.76
CA SER A 34 8.73 12.21 3.91
C SER A 34 10.09 12.14 4.59
N THR A 35 11.16 12.40 3.84
CA THR A 35 12.54 12.43 4.35
C THR A 35 12.78 13.50 5.42
N VAL A 36 11.91 14.51 5.50
CA VAL A 36 11.93 15.57 6.54
C VAL A 36 10.91 15.31 7.66
N GLY A 37 10.25 14.14 7.67
CA GLY A 37 9.39 13.68 8.77
C GLY A 37 7.92 14.07 8.68
N ASN A 38 7.51 14.80 7.64
CA ASN A 38 6.10 15.17 7.43
C ASN A 38 5.28 13.95 7.03
N ALA A 39 4.00 13.90 7.40
CA ALA A 39 3.10 12.85 6.93
C ALA A 39 2.98 12.88 5.40
N ALA A 40 2.90 11.71 4.78
CA ALA A 40 2.67 11.59 3.35
C ALA A 40 1.27 12.11 2.99
N GLU A 41 1.18 12.95 1.96
CA GLU A 41 -0.09 13.44 1.43
C GLU A 41 -0.84 12.38 0.62
N SER A 42 -0.08 11.44 0.05
CA SER A 42 -0.56 10.27 -0.67
C SER A 42 0.31 9.07 -0.31
N LEU A 43 -0.35 7.96 0.00
CA LEU A 43 0.27 6.68 0.31
C LEU A 43 -0.32 5.63 -0.61
N GLN A 44 0.54 4.79 -1.18
CA GLN A 44 0.13 3.64 -1.97
C GLN A 44 0.45 2.35 -1.22
N PHE A 45 -0.48 1.41 -1.31
CA PHE A 45 -0.29 0.03 -0.89
C PHE A 45 -0.68 -0.90 -2.03
N SER A 46 -0.17 -2.12 -2.04
CA SER A 46 -0.56 -3.11 -3.01
C SER A 46 -0.40 -4.53 -2.49
N VAL A 47 -1.06 -5.45 -3.18
CA VAL A 47 -0.89 -6.88 -3.00
C VAL A 47 -0.96 -7.58 -4.35
N ALA A 48 -0.07 -8.54 -4.58
CA ALA A 48 -0.18 -9.43 -5.72
C ALA A 48 -1.46 -10.28 -5.56
N TRP A 49 -2.41 -10.08 -6.46
CA TRP A 49 -3.69 -10.79 -6.46
C TRP A 49 -3.55 -12.14 -7.15
N ASP A 50 -2.72 -12.19 -8.19
CA ASP A 50 -2.28 -13.39 -8.90
C ASP A 50 -0.87 -13.17 -9.48
N ASP A 51 -0.42 -14.10 -10.33
CA ASP A 51 0.91 -14.05 -10.94
C ASP A 51 1.15 -12.82 -11.84
N THR A 52 0.09 -12.21 -12.34
CA THR A 52 0.08 -11.17 -13.39
C THR A 52 -0.58 -9.86 -12.98
N GLN A 53 -1.33 -9.83 -11.88
CA GLN A 53 -2.11 -8.68 -11.44
C GLN A 53 -1.84 -8.29 -9.99
N CYS A 54 -1.95 -7.00 -9.73
CA CYS A 54 -1.88 -6.42 -8.40
C CYS A 54 -3.15 -5.63 -8.11
N LEU A 55 -3.68 -5.78 -6.90
CA LEU A 55 -4.58 -4.77 -6.36
C LEU A 55 -3.72 -3.63 -5.82
N VAL A 56 -3.86 -2.43 -6.38
CA VAL A 56 -3.16 -1.22 -5.94
C VAL A 56 -4.18 -0.27 -5.33
N GLY A 57 -3.92 0.15 -4.10
CA GLY A 57 -4.71 1.13 -3.38
C GLY A 57 -3.93 2.42 -3.15
N GLN A 58 -4.64 3.54 -3.17
CA GLN A 58 -4.10 4.84 -2.80
C GLN A 58 -5.02 5.52 -1.80
N VAL A 59 -4.40 6.16 -0.81
CA VAL A 59 -5.06 6.83 0.30
C VAL A 59 -4.30 8.09 0.68
N GLY A 60 -4.89 8.93 1.53
CA GLY A 60 -4.24 10.11 2.08
C GLY A 60 -5.02 11.40 1.82
N PRO A 61 -4.66 12.51 2.49
CA PRO A 61 -5.37 13.78 2.41
C PRO A 61 -5.59 14.28 0.97
N SER A 62 -4.58 14.14 0.11
CA SER A 62 -4.65 14.60 -1.29
C SER A 62 -5.39 13.63 -2.21
N THR A 63 -5.65 12.39 -1.75
CA THR A 63 -6.44 11.40 -2.50
C THR A 63 -7.94 11.55 -2.24
N GLY A 64 -8.35 12.08 -1.08
CA GLY A 64 -9.75 12.15 -0.69
C GLY A 64 -10.25 10.79 -0.21
N GLU A 65 -11.25 10.20 -0.88
CA GLU A 65 -11.68 8.83 -0.60
C GLU A 65 -10.65 7.79 -1.07
N PRO A 66 -10.56 6.60 -0.45
CA PRO A 66 -9.67 5.54 -0.89
C PRO A 66 -10.05 5.11 -2.29
N VAL A 67 -9.04 4.98 -3.14
CA VAL A 67 -9.21 4.43 -4.48
C VAL A 67 -8.41 3.14 -4.60
N THR A 68 -8.98 2.17 -5.29
CA THR A 68 -8.30 0.92 -5.62
C THR A 68 -8.49 0.60 -7.10
N ALA A 69 -7.49 -0.04 -7.70
CA ALA A 69 -7.53 -0.53 -9.06
C ALA A 69 -6.76 -1.84 -9.15
N VAL A 70 -7.20 -2.71 -10.07
CA VAL A 70 -6.42 -3.89 -10.46
C VAL A 70 -5.53 -3.47 -11.63
N LEU A 71 -4.22 -3.60 -11.46
CA LEU A 71 -3.21 -3.20 -12.45
C LEU A 71 -2.33 -4.40 -12.83
N PRO A 72 -1.77 -4.43 -14.05
CA PRO A 72 -0.76 -5.41 -14.40
C PRO A 72 0.45 -5.30 -13.47
N ARG A 73 1.01 -6.46 -13.14
CA ARG A 73 2.25 -6.57 -12.38
C ARG A 73 3.42 -6.07 -13.23
N LEU A 74 4.43 -5.49 -12.57
CA LEU A 74 5.63 -5.01 -13.24
C LEU A 74 6.47 -6.20 -13.74
N ALA A 75 7.35 -5.94 -14.72
CA ALA A 75 8.18 -6.98 -15.34
C ALA A 75 9.12 -7.69 -14.36
N ASP A 76 9.49 -7.04 -13.26
CA ASP A 76 10.30 -7.57 -12.16
C ASP A 76 9.46 -8.31 -11.09
N GLY A 77 8.14 -8.39 -11.28
CA GLY A 77 7.22 -8.99 -10.33
C GLY A 77 6.79 -8.08 -9.18
N ALA A 78 7.18 -6.80 -9.17
CA ALA A 78 6.67 -5.83 -8.21
C ALA A 78 5.27 -5.30 -8.61
N CYS A 79 4.61 -4.63 -7.67
CA CYS A 79 3.29 -4.02 -7.88
C CYS A 79 3.35 -2.48 -7.91
N LEU A 80 4.34 -1.87 -7.26
CA LEU A 80 4.52 -0.43 -7.17
C LEU A 80 5.84 -0.02 -7.85
N VAL A 81 5.81 1.14 -8.49
CA VAL A 81 7.01 1.77 -9.04
C VAL A 81 7.69 2.60 -7.95
N GLY A 82 9.02 2.50 -7.84
CA GLY A 82 9.81 3.28 -6.89
C GLY A 82 10.12 2.53 -5.60
N GLY A 83 10.48 3.28 -4.55
CA GLY A 83 10.89 2.72 -3.27
C GLY A 83 9.72 2.37 -2.37
N THR A 84 9.71 1.13 -1.85
CA THR A 84 8.75 0.66 -0.86
C THR A 84 9.43 0.48 0.49
N GLN A 85 8.64 0.48 1.56
CA GLN A 85 9.14 0.17 2.90
C GLN A 85 9.23 -1.35 3.08
N PRO A 86 10.25 -1.84 3.80
CA PRO A 86 10.26 -3.22 4.29
C PRO A 86 9.04 -3.49 5.19
N ILE A 87 8.48 -4.68 5.07
CA ILE A 87 7.39 -5.18 5.91
C ILE A 87 7.97 -6.29 6.79
N ASP A 88 8.77 -5.91 7.78
CA ASP A 88 9.53 -6.79 8.68
C ASP A 88 8.89 -6.95 10.07
N TRP A 89 7.60 -6.62 10.15
CA TRP A 89 6.89 -6.35 11.40
C TRP A 89 5.59 -7.12 11.56
#